data_AF-T0DI45-F1
#
_entry.id   AF-T0DI45-F1
#
_cell.length_a   1.000
_cell.length_b   1.000
_cell.length_c   1.000
_cell.angle_alpha   90.00
_cell.angle_beta   90.00
_cell.angle_gamma   90.00
#
_symmetry.space_group_name_H-M   'P 1'
#
loop_
_entity.id
_entity.type
_entity.pdbx_description
1 polymer ?
#
loop_
_entity_poly.entity_id
_entity_poly.type
_entity_poly.pdbx_seq_one_letter_code
_entity_poly.pdbx_strand_id
1 'polypeptide(L)'
;MKTLSIMILTFLLAFSSLADGDFSKLSKGELKKLENEFAKFQDSQHKKKVAFEKKVFSQKEKYLKDNETQMLKHLDEIHVLKKKLQFGKKEENKKIRKQIKEKSKEFRRSMKKLRHEDQREAIKSMKKEFYEEMKAERKKFKEKIKSYSRK
;
A
#
# COMPACT_ATOMS: atom_id res chain seq x y z
N MET A 1 24.93 27.88 -10.51
CA MET A 1 23.96 28.61 -9.67
C MET A 1 22.52 28.16 -9.88
N LYS A 2 21.99 28.09 -11.12
CA LYS A 2 20.59 27.71 -11.38
C LYS A 2 20.18 26.30 -10.91
N THR A 3 21.08 25.30 -10.96
CA THR A 3 20.82 23.93 -10.48
C THR A 3 20.78 23.80 -8.96
N LEU A 4 21.57 24.60 -8.25
CA LEU A 4 21.58 24.65 -6.78
C LEU A 4 20.28 25.27 -6.25
N SER A 5 19.81 26.35 -6.88
CA SER A 5 18.55 27.02 -6.53
C SER A 5 17.33 26.14 -6.75
N ILE A 6 17.31 25.29 -7.79
CA ILE A 6 16.20 24.35 -8.04
C ILE A 6 16.19 23.23 -6.99
N MET A 7 17.37 22.69 -6.62
CA MET A 7 17.46 21.72 -5.52
C MET A 7 16.99 22.32 -4.20
N ILE A 8 17.37 23.56 -3.89
CA ILE A 8 16.93 24.34 -2.71
C ILE A 8 15.41 24.60 -2.73
N LEU A 9 14.81 24.82 -3.90
CA LEU A 9 13.36 25.04 -4.00
C LEU A 9 12.56 23.75 -3.76
N THR A 10 13.03 22.61 -4.27
CA THR A 10 12.49 21.28 -3.91
C THR A 10 12.78 20.92 -2.44
N PHE A 11 13.86 21.46 -1.85
CA PHE A 11 14.24 21.38 -0.44
C PHE A 11 13.21 22.06 0.47
N LEU A 12 12.79 23.28 0.10
CA LEU A 12 11.87 24.13 0.85
C LEU A 12 10.42 23.62 0.80
N LEU A 13 9.99 23.10 -0.35
CA LEU A 13 8.62 22.60 -0.54
C LEU A 13 8.35 21.29 0.20
N ALA A 14 9.34 20.42 0.39
CA ALA A 14 9.19 19.15 1.11
C ALA A 14 9.51 19.25 2.63
N PHE A 15 10.31 20.23 3.03
CA PHE A 15 10.70 20.46 4.42
C PHE A 15 10.59 21.96 4.75
N SER A 16 9.37 22.44 5.00
CA SER A 16 9.12 23.79 5.53
C SER A 16 9.94 24.12 6.79
N SER A 17 10.37 23.12 7.56
CA SER A 17 11.24 23.30 8.74
C SER A 17 12.71 23.60 8.44
N LEU A 18 13.14 23.45 7.18
CA LEU A 18 14.46 23.88 6.72
C LEU A 18 14.45 25.35 6.27
N ALA A 19 13.27 25.95 6.09
CA ALA A 19 13.11 27.39 5.96
C ALA A 19 13.27 28.12 7.31
N ASP A 20 12.92 27.44 8.42
CA ASP A 20 12.93 28.01 9.78
C ASP A 20 14.31 27.99 10.46
N GLY A 21 15.30 27.30 9.89
CA GLY A 21 16.64 27.21 10.45
C GLY A 21 17.54 28.32 9.91
N ASP A 22 18.12 29.13 10.78
CA ASP A 22 19.14 30.10 10.38
C ASP A 22 20.47 29.37 10.11
N PHE A 23 20.64 28.85 8.90
CA PHE A 23 21.86 28.18 8.45
C PHE A 23 22.93 29.14 7.94
N SER A 24 22.68 30.46 7.99
CA SER A 24 23.62 31.49 7.52
C SER A 24 24.93 31.51 8.33
N LYS A 25 24.91 30.95 9.54
CA LYS A 25 26.04 30.90 10.47
C LYS A 25 26.89 29.63 10.35
N LEU A 26 26.47 28.65 9.55
CA LEU A 26 27.23 27.40 9.36
C LEU A 26 28.45 27.61 8.46
N SER A 27 29.55 26.95 8.81
CA SER A 27 30.72 26.88 7.94
C SER A 27 30.43 26.07 6.67
N LYS A 28 31.19 26.30 5.60
CA LYS A 28 31.08 25.51 4.34
C LYS A 28 31.25 24.00 4.58
N GLY A 29 32.07 23.60 5.55
CA GLY A 29 32.27 22.20 5.91
C GLY A 29 31.04 21.57 6.58
N GLU A 30 30.34 22.33 7.42
CA GLU A 30 29.11 21.88 8.09
C GLU A 30 27.93 21.82 7.14
N LEU A 31 27.81 22.79 6.23
CA LEU A 31 26.81 22.76 5.15
C LEU A 31 26.97 21.50 4.29
N LYS A 32 28.21 21.18 3.88
CA LYS A 32 28.48 19.96 3.09
C LYS A 32 28.15 18.67 3.86
N LYS A 33 28.35 18.65 5.18
CA LYS A 33 27.92 17.52 6.02
C LYS A 33 26.40 17.40 6.05
N LEU A 34 25.69 18.51 6.21
CA LEU A 34 24.23 18.58 6.21
C LEU A 34 23.62 18.08 4.89
N GLU A 35 24.19 18.51 3.76
CA GLU A 35 23.81 18.07 2.42
C GLU A 35 23.98 16.55 2.26
N ASN A 36 25.11 16.00 2.71
CA ASN A 36 25.36 14.57 2.67
C ASN A 36 24.39 13.77 3.56
N GLU A 37 24.08 14.27 4.76
CA GLU A 37 23.09 13.64 5.63
C GLU A 37 21.68 13.67 5.03
N PHE A 38 21.32 14.77 4.38
CA PHE A 38 20.04 14.91 3.69
C PHE A 38 19.93 13.97 2.50
N ALA A 39 20.96 13.89 1.65
CA ALA A 39 20.99 12.95 0.53
C ALA A 39 20.79 11.50 1.01
N LYS A 40 21.51 11.10 2.07
CA LYS A 40 21.34 9.76 2.69
C LYS A 40 19.93 9.55 3.23
N PHE A 41 19.34 10.57 3.83
CA PHE A 41 17.96 10.52 4.31
C PHE A 41 16.98 10.32 3.15
N GLN A 42 17.10 11.12 2.08
CA GLN A 42 16.26 10.98 0.88
C GLN A 42 16.36 9.59 0.25
N ASP A 43 17.58 9.08 0.07
CA ASP A 43 17.82 7.73 -0.46
C ASP A 43 17.17 6.65 0.42
N SER A 44 17.30 6.78 1.74
CA SER A 44 16.67 5.87 2.70
C SER A 44 15.15 5.90 2.59
N GLN A 45 14.54 7.09 2.58
CA GLN A 45 13.09 7.26 2.43
C GLN A 45 12.60 6.68 1.10
N HIS A 46 13.33 6.90 0.00
CA HIS A 46 13.01 6.35 -1.31
C HIS A 46 13.05 4.82 -1.29
N LYS A 47 14.14 4.22 -0.79
CA LYS A 47 14.28 2.76 -0.67
C LYS A 47 13.14 2.14 0.16
N LYS A 48 12.78 2.77 1.27
CA LYS A 48 11.64 2.34 2.10
C LYS A 48 10.32 2.40 1.35
N LYS A 49 10.07 3.49 0.61
CA LYS A 49 8.87 3.63 -0.22
C LYS A 49 8.80 2.54 -1.29
N VAL A 50 9.91 2.28 -1.99
CA VAL A 50 9.98 1.20 -2.99
C VAL A 50 9.71 -0.16 -2.35
N ALA A 51 10.32 -0.46 -1.20
CA ALA A 51 10.09 -1.71 -0.48
C ALA A 51 8.64 -1.85 -0.02
N PHE A 52 8.03 -0.76 0.46
CA PHE A 52 6.62 -0.73 0.84
C PHE A 52 5.70 -1.02 -0.35
N GLU A 53 5.91 -0.34 -1.48
CA GLU A 53 5.10 -0.57 -2.69
C GLU A 53 5.24 -2.02 -3.16
N LYS A 54 6.46 -2.59 -3.14
CA LYS A 54 6.67 -4.02 -3.44
C LYS A 54 5.81 -4.92 -2.55
N LYS A 55 5.77 -4.68 -1.23
CA LYS A 55 4.91 -5.43 -0.30
C LYS A 55 3.43 -5.29 -0.66
N VAL A 56 2.97 -4.09 -1.00
CA VAL A 56 1.57 -3.85 -1.42
C VAL A 56 1.25 -4.62 -2.70
N PHE A 57 2.14 -4.64 -3.68
CA PHE A 57 1.95 -5.42 -4.91
C PHE A 57 1.92 -6.92 -4.65
N SER A 58 2.83 -7.45 -3.83
CA SER A 58 2.80 -8.87 -3.44
C SER A 58 1.49 -9.26 -2.73
N GLN A 59 0.96 -8.39 -1.86
CA GLN A 59 -0.34 -8.63 -1.23
C GLN A 59 -1.49 -8.65 -2.25
N LYS A 60 -1.47 -7.75 -3.24
CA LYS A 60 -2.45 -7.75 -4.34
C LYS A 60 -2.35 -9.00 -5.20
N GLU A 61 -1.13 -9.45 -5.51
CA GLU A 61 -0.91 -10.67 -6.28
C GLU A 61 -1.47 -11.89 -5.55
N LYS A 62 -1.21 -12.01 -4.24
CA LYS A 62 -1.80 -13.06 -3.41
C LYS A 62 -3.33 -13.05 -3.48
N TYR A 63 -3.94 -11.88 -3.30
CA TYR A 63 -5.40 -11.71 -3.42
C TYR A 63 -5.92 -12.18 -4.79
N LEU A 64 -5.22 -11.84 -5.88
CA LEU A 64 -5.65 -12.24 -7.23
C LEU A 64 -5.63 -13.76 -7.40
N LYS A 65 -4.59 -14.45 -6.91
CA LYS A 65 -4.48 -15.91 -6.94
C LYS A 65 -5.58 -16.59 -6.10
N ASP A 66 -5.84 -16.06 -4.91
CA ASP A 66 -6.90 -16.59 -4.03
C ASP A 66 -8.29 -16.40 -4.66
N ASN A 67 -8.53 -15.23 -5.26
CA ASN A 67 -9.77 -14.94 -6.00
C ASN A 67 -9.95 -15.84 -7.22
N GLU A 68 -8.90 -16.03 -8.03
CA GLU A 68 -8.90 -16.93 -9.18
C GLU A 68 -9.28 -18.35 -8.76
N THR A 69 -8.60 -18.89 -7.75
CA THR A 69 -8.83 -20.24 -7.23
C THR A 69 -10.29 -20.42 -6.78
N GLN A 70 -10.83 -19.46 -6.02
CA GLN A 70 -12.23 -19.52 -5.56
C GLN A 70 -13.22 -19.42 -6.71
N MET A 71 -12.95 -18.58 -7.71
CA MET A 71 -13.82 -18.42 -8.87
C MET A 71 -13.89 -19.70 -9.70
N LEU A 72 -12.73 -20.27 -10.04
CA LEU A 72 -12.66 -21.50 -10.82
C LEU A 72 -13.36 -22.66 -10.11
N LYS A 73 -13.10 -22.82 -8.80
CA LYS A 73 -13.82 -23.81 -7.98
C LYS A 73 -15.33 -23.60 -8.00
N HIS A 74 -15.80 -22.35 -7.89
CA HIS A 74 -17.22 -22.05 -7.96
C HIS A 74 -17.82 -22.43 -9.32
N LEU A 75 -17.13 -22.14 -10.42
CA LEU A 75 -17.57 -22.49 -11.77
C LEU A 75 -17.74 -24.00 -11.92
N ASP A 76 -16.76 -24.78 -11.47
CA ASP A 76 -16.81 -26.25 -11.53
C ASP A 76 -17.97 -26.81 -10.71
N GLU A 77 -18.15 -26.32 -9.48
CA GLU A 77 -19.25 -26.75 -8.61
C GLU A 77 -20.62 -26.47 -9.23
N ILE A 78 -20.80 -25.29 -9.83
CA ILE A 78 -22.04 -24.94 -10.52
C ILE A 78 -22.24 -25.79 -11.77
N HIS A 79 -21.17 -26.06 -12.53
CA HIS A 79 -21.24 -26.91 -13.72
C HIS A 79 -21.68 -28.34 -13.37
N VAL A 80 -21.11 -28.93 -12.32
CA VAL A 80 -21.50 -30.25 -11.80
C VAL A 80 -22.98 -30.28 -11.41
N LEU A 81 -23.48 -29.23 -10.74
CA LEU A 81 -24.91 -29.14 -10.39
C LEU A 81 -25.80 -29.00 -11.62
N LYS A 82 -25.39 -28.18 -12.61
CA LYS A 82 -26.15 -28.00 -13.86
C LYS A 82 -26.22 -29.30 -14.68
N LYS A 83 -25.15 -30.09 -14.71
CA LYS A 83 -25.13 -31.42 -15.38
C LYS A 83 -26.16 -32.41 -14.81
N LYS A 84 -26.61 -32.23 -13.56
CA LYS A 84 -27.62 -33.10 -12.94
C LYS A 84 -29.05 -32.77 -13.36
N LEU A 85 -29.28 -31.66 -14.08
CA LEU A 85 -30.62 -31.28 -14.54
C LEU A 85 -31.07 -32.23 -15.66
N GLN A 86 -32.32 -32.70 -15.56
CA GLN A 86 -32.90 -33.64 -16.52
C GLN A 86 -34.27 -33.16 -17.00
N PHE A 87 -34.61 -33.38 -18.27
CA PHE A 87 -35.94 -33.05 -18.80
C PHE A 87 -37.03 -33.86 -18.10
N GLY A 88 -38.22 -33.28 -17.94
CA GLY A 88 -39.36 -33.93 -17.28
C GLY A 88 -39.31 -33.98 -15.74
N LYS A 89 -38.12 -33.88 -15.11
CA LYS A 89 -37.97 -34.00 -13.64
C LYS A 89 -38.13 -32.67 -12.89
N LYS A 90 -39.34 -32.12 -12.88
CA LYS A 90 -39.64 -30.77 -12.36
C LYS A 90 -39.21 -30.56 -10.90
N GLU A 91 -39.59 -31.45 -9.98
CA GLU A 91 -39.32 -31.27 -8.55
C GLU A 91 -37.84 -31.46 -8.19
N GLU A 92 -37.16 -32.42 -8.80
CA GLU A 92 -35.70 -32.61 -8.64
C GLU A 92 -34.93 -31.40 -9.18
N ASN A 93 -35.28 -30.91 -10.37
CA ASN A 93 -34.67 -29.72 -10.95
C ASN A 93 -34.89 -28.48 -10.09
N LYS A 94 -36.06 -28.34 -9.43
CA LYS A 94 -36.33 -27.24 -8.50
C LYS A 94 -35.39 -27.28 -7.30
N LYS A 95 -35.12 -28.47 -6.75
CA LYS A 95 -34.13 -28.66 -5.67
C LYS A 95 -32.70 -28.30 -6.12
N ILE A 96 -32.28 -28.77 -7.30
CA ILE A 96 -30.96 -28.45 -7.88
C ILE A 96 -30.80 -26.94 -8.10
N ARG A 97 -31.82 -26.28 -8.67
CA ARG A 97 -31.80 -24.81 -8.87
C ARG A 97 -31.70 -24.04 -7.55
N LYS A 98 -32.37 -24.51 -6.49
CA LYS A 98 -32.20 -23.92 -5.14
C LYS A 98 -30.77 -24.08 -4.64
N GLN A 99 -30.16 -25.25 -4.79
CA GLN A 99 -28.76 -25.47 -4.41
C GLN A 99 -27.79 -24.56 -5.18
N ILE A 100 -27.97 -24.44 -6.50
CA ILE A 100 -27.19 -23.49 -7.33
C ILE A 100 -27.32 -22.06 -6.78
N LYS A 101 -28.55 -21.62 -6.47
CA LYS A 101 -28.82 -20.28 -5.97
C LYS A 101 -28.14 -20.01 -4.63
N GLU A 102 -28.21 -20.96 -3.69
CA GLU A 102 -27.56 -20.83 -2.39
C GLU A 102 -26.04 -20.83 -2.52
N LYS A 103 -25.45 -21.75 -3.30
CA LYS A 103 -24.00 -21.76 -3.55
C LYS A 103 -23.51 -20.45 -4.17
N SER A 104 -24.22 -19.90 -5.15
CA SER A 104 -23.86 -18.59 -5.73
C SER A 104 -24.04 -17.43 -4.75
N LYS A 105 -24.96 -17.53 -3.78
CA LYS A 105 -25.12 -16.53 -2.71
C LYS A 105 -23.98 -16.60 -1.71
N GLU A 106 -23.60 -17.80 -1.30
CA GLU A 106 -22.45 -18.06 -0.43
C GLU A 106 -21.15 -17.57 -1.08
N PHE A 107 -20.93 -17.91 -2.35
CA PHE A 107 -19.78 -17.43 -3.12
C PHE A 107 -19.70 -15.90 -3.18
N ARG A 108 -20.82 -15.21 -3.45
CA ARG A 108 -20.82 -13.74 -3.43
C ARG A 108 -20.48 -13.16 -2.07
N ARG A 109 -20.92 -13.81 -0.99
CA ARG A 109 -20.58 -13.40 0.39
C ARG A 109 -19.11 -13.62 0.69
N SER A 110 -18.55 -14.79 0.35
CA SER A 110 -17.13 -15.08 0.55
C SER A 110 -16.25 -14.11 -0.25
N MET A 111 -16.61 -13.85 -1.51
CA MET A 111 -15.89 -12.90 -2.36
C MET A 111 -15.96 -11.46 -1.86
N LYS A 112 -17.10 -11.06 -1.29
CA LYS A 112 -17.23 -9.76 -0.63
C LYS A 112 -16.31 -9.68 0.58
N LYS A 113 -16.30 -10.72 1.43
CA LYS A 113 -15.43 -10.81 2.61
C LYS A 113 -13.95 -10.72 2.24
N LEU A 114 -13.50 -11.56 1.30
CA LEU A 114 -12.13 -11.57 0.77
C LEU A 114 -11.68 -10.18 0.28
N ARG A 115 -12.56 -9.47 -0.42
CA ARG A 115 -12.26 -8.12 -0.94
C ARG A 115 -12.17 -7.06 0.17
N HIS A 116 -13.03 -7.12 1.17
CA HIS A 116 -13.06 -6.13 2.23
C HIS A 116 -11.94 -6.37 3.25
N GLU A 117 -11.81 -7.58 3.76
CA GLU A 117 -10.88 -7.91 4.84
C GLU A 117 -9.45 -8.04 4.30
N ASP A 118 -9.21 -8.93 3.35
CA ASP A 118 -7.84 -9.32 2.96
C ASP A 118 -7.17 -8.33 2.00
N GLN A 119 -7.98 -7.60 1.22
CA GLN A 119 -7.46 -6.62 0.26
C GLN A 119 -7.52 -5.21 0.81
N ARG A 120 -8.72 -4.71 1.17
CA ARG A 120 -8.89 -3.29 1.50
C ARG A 120 -8.35 -2.94 2.88
N GLU A 121 -8.80 -3.64 3.92
CA GLU A 121 -8.39 -3.32 5.29
C GLU A 121 -6.92 -3.66 5.53
N ALA A 122 -6.42 -4.80 5.02
CA ALA A 122 -4.99 -5.12 5.10
C ALA A 122 -4.10 -4.05 4.44
N ILE A 123 -4.36 -3.67 3.19
CA ILE A 123 -3.56 -2.65 2.49
C ILE A 123 -3.70 -1.29 3.18
N LYS A 124 -4.89 -0.96 3.70
CA LYS A 124 -5.12 0.29 4.44
C LYS A 124 -4.34 0.33 5.75
N SER A 125 -4.30 -0.76 6.52
CA SER A 125 -3.47 -0.86 7.73
C SER A 125 -2.00 -0.69 7.39
N MET A 126 -1.51 -1.42 6.39
CA MET A 126 -0.12 -1.32 5.92
C MET A 126 0.24 0.13 5.53
N LYS A 127 -0.64 0.82 4.79
CA LYS A 127 -0.43 2.23 4.43
C LYS A 127 -0.38 3.13 5.65
N LYS A 128 -1.30 2.95 6.60
CA LYS A 128 -1.35 3.75 7.82
C LYS A 128 -0.07 3.60 8.64
N GLU A 129 0.36 2.36 8.88
CA GLU A 129 1.60 2.05 9.60
C GLU A 129 2.82 2.68 8.91
N PHE A 130 2.93 2.51 7.59
CA PHE A 130 4.01 3.10 6.81
C PHE A 130 4.02 4.63 6.90
N TYR A 131 2.86 5.29 6.81
CA TYR A 131 2.80 6.74 6.91
C TYR A 131 3.20 7.26 8.30
N GLU A 132 2.81 6.57 9.37
CA GLU A 132 3.21 6.94 10.74
C GLU A 132 4.71 6.72 10.97
N GLU A 133 5.28 5.62 10.48
CA GLU A 133 6.73 5.38 10.52
C GLU A 133 7.47 6.52 9.81
N MET A 134 7.10 6.81 8.57
CA MET A 134 7.76 7.85 7.77
C MET A 134 7.58 9.25 8.37
N LYS A 135 6.44 9.52 9.02
CA LYS A 135 6.21 10.77 9.75
C LYS A 135 7.12 10.89 10.97
N ALA A 136 7.28 9.82 11.75
CA ALA A 136 8.19 9.79 12.89
C ALA A 136 9.65 9.98 12.45
N GLU A 137 10.07 9.35 11.36
CA GLU A 137 11.42 9.51 10.82
C GLU A 137 11.68 10.91 10.30
N ARG A 138 10.72 11.50 9.56
CA ARG A 138 10.81 12.91 9.16
C ARG A 138 10.94 13.81 10.38
N LYS A 139 10.19 13.55 11.47
CA LYS A 139 10.30 14.34 12.70
C LYS A 139 11.69 14.22 13.34
N LYS A 140 12.21 13.00 13.50
CA LYS A 140 13.58 12.77 14.02
C LYS A 140 14.64 13.47 13.16
N PHE A 141 14.50 13.39 11.84
CA PHE A 141 15.40 14.08 10.92
C PHE A 141 15.32 15.61 11.10
N LYS A 142 14.10 16.17 11.18
CA LYS A 142 13.91 17.61 11.45
C LYS A 142 14.56 18.05 12.76
N GLU A 143 14.42 17.28 13.84
CA GLU A 143 15.05 17.56 15.13
C GLU A 143 16.58 17.53 15.02
N LYS A 144 17.11 16.55 14.28
CA LYS A 144 18.55 16.46 13.99
C LYS A 144 19.04 17.70 13.24
N ILE A 145 18.33 18.13 12.20
CA ILE A 145 18.69 19.33 11.43
C ILE A 145 18.64 20.60 12.30
N LYS A 146 17.63 20.75 13.17
CA LYS A 146 17.55 21.86 14.12
C LYS A 146 18.72 21.91 15.12
N SER A 147 19.35 20.78 15.42
CA SER A 147 20.54 20.77 16.27
C SER A 147 21.76 21.45 15.62
N TYR A 148 21.82 21.50 14.29
CA TYR A 148 22.88 22.20 13.56
C TYR A 148 22.69 23.73 13.56
N SER A 149 21.45 24.23 13.54
CA SER A 149 21.20 25.69 13.53
C SER A 149 21.24 26.34 14.93
N ARG A 150 21.32 25.54 16.00
CA ARG A 150 21.39 26.02 17.40
C ARG A 150 22.82 26.02 17.96
N LYS A 151 23.79 25.55 17.19
CA LYS A 151 25.23 25.70 17.48
C LYS A 151 25.71 27.03 16.90
#